data_AF-A0A835XUT2-F1
#
_entry.id   AF-A0A835XUT2-F1
#
_cell.length_a   1.000
_cell.length_b   1.000
_cell.length_c   1.000
_cell.angle_alpha   90.00
_cell.angle_beta   90.00
_cell.angle_gamma   90.00
#
_symmetry.space_group_name_H-M   'P 1'
#
loop_
_entity.id
_entity.type
_entity.pdbx_description
1 polymer ?
#
loop_
_entity_poly.entity_id
_entity_poly.type
_entity_poly.pdbx_seq_one_letter_code
_entity_poly.pdbx_strand_id
1 'polypeptide(L)'
;MCGKCCTGPGEVWVSPEEVVKISAHLGCSPEHFLVNYCLPYSKYKGWRMLKTQPESEVDACIFLGADNKCSIHTVRPLQCSTYPWWPELTDDKDWAWEKTNVCEGFDHPEAGPLDVESAAQQLREATAMQEAREAASTVKVTPQVAAAAGAPLLILWLLAQVLAGAQG
;
A
#
# COMPACT_ATOMS: atom_id res chain seq x y z
N MET A 1 6.19 -15.20 11.47
CA MET A 1 6.07 -13.72 11.41
C MET A 1 7.37 -13.13 11.91
N CYS A 2 8.06 -12.30 11.10
CA CYS A 2 9.36 -11.72 11.44
C CYS A 2 9.33 -10.26 11.94
N GLY A 3 8.18 -9.57 11.86
CA GLY A 3 8.01 -8.20 12.40
C GLY A 3 8.58 -7.06 11.54
N LYS A 4 9.42 -7.34 10.54
CA LYS A 4 10.12 -6.32 9.73
C LYS A 4 9.20 -5.30 9.04
N CYS A 5 8.05 -5.74 8.52
CA CYS A 5 7.06 -4.84 7.89
C CYS A 5 6.44 -3.82 8.86
N CYS A 6 6.65 -3.99 10.17
CA CYS A 6 6.20 -3.05 11.20
C CYS A 6 7.31 -2.07 11.63
N THR A 7 8.47 -2.09 10.99
CA THR A 7 9.62 -1.22 11.27
C THR A 7 10.01 -0.42 10.04
N GLY A 8 10.67 0.72 10.25
CA GLY A 8 11.14 1.61 9.20
C GLY A 8 10.16 2.74 8.88
N PRO A 9 10.58 3.66 7.99
CA PRO A 9 9.76 4.80 7.60
C PRO A 9 8.56 4.32 6.79
N GLY A 10 7.36 4.53 7.31
CA GLY A 10 6.13 4.15 6.63
C GLY A 10 4.90 4.82 7.23
N GLU A 11 3.92 5.10 6.38
CA GLU A 11 2.62 5.60 6.83
C GLU A 11 1.58 4.49 6.67
N VAL A 12 1.05 4.00 7.79
CA VAL A 12 -0.11 3.10 7.78
C VAL A 12 -1.37 3.91 7.99
N TRP A 13 -2.19 4.00 6.95
CA TRP A 13 -3.47 4.71 6.99
C TRP A 13 -4.60 3.72 7.21
N VAL A 14 -5.42 4.00 8.22
CA VAL A 14 -6.62 3.23 8.54
C VAL A 14 -7.88 3.99 8.11
N SER A 15 -8.80 3.27 7.49
CA SER A 15 -10.12 3.76 7.12
C SER A 15 -11.07 3.82 8.33
N PRO A 16 -12.20 4.52 8.25
CA PRO A 16 -13.21 4.52 9.30
C PRO A 16 -13.70 3.11 9.69
N GLU A 17 -13.83 2.22 8.71
CA GLU A 17 -14.26 0.83 8.95
C GLU A 17 -13.21 0.03 9.71
N GLU A 18 -11.93 0.26 9.41
CA GLU A 18 -10.81 -0.38 10.09
C GLU A 18 -10.66 0.13 11.53
N VAL A 19 -10.89 1.42 11.76
CA VAL A 19 -10.93 1.99 13.11
C VAL A 19 -11.92 1.23 13.99
N VAL A 20 -13.14 0.97 13.49
CA VAL A 20 -14.17 0.22 14.23
C VAL A 20 -13.74 -1.23 14.48
N LYS A 21 -13.18 -1.90 13.46
CA LYS A 21 -12.73 -3.30 13.58
C LYS A 21 -11.58 -3.44 14.58
N ILE A 22 -10.57 -2.58 14.50
CA ILE A 22 -9.39 -2.64 15.36
C ILE A 22 -9.75 -2.22 16.79
N SER A 23 -10.55 -1.16 16.98
CA SER A 23 -10.97 -0.74 18.32
C SER A 23 -11.77 -1.83 19.04
N ALA A 24 -12.67 -2.51 18.31
CA ALA A 24 -13.42 -3.65 18.84
C ALA A 24 -12.52 -4.81 19.26
N HIS A 25 -11.49 -5.13 18.47
CA HIS A 25 -10.50 -6.14 18.82
C HIS A 25 -9.68 -5.76 20.07
N LEU A 26 -9.35 -4.48 20.22
CA LEU A 26 -8.63 -3.95 21.38
C LEU A 26 -9.52 -3.74 22.62
N GLY A 27 -10.84 -3.95 22.51
CA GLY A 27 -11.79 -3.75 23.61
C GLY A 27 -11.95 -2.28 24.01
N CYS A 28 -11.74 -1.33 23.09
CA CYS A 28 -11.89 0.11 23.34
C CYS A 28 -12.86 0.77 22.36
N SER A 29 -13.28 2.00 22.66
CA SER A 29 -14.15 2.77 21.76
C SER A 29 -13.35 3.30 20.55
N PRO A 30 -14.02 3.55 19.39
CA PRO A 30 -13.38 4.19 18.24
C PRO A 30 -12.69 5.52 18.61
N GLU A 31 -13.30 6.34 19.47
CA GLU A 31 -12.73 7.62 19.90
C GLU A 31 -11.45 7.42 20.70
N HIS A 32 -11.46 6.45 21.63
CA HIS A 32 -10.27 6.07 22.38
C HIS A 32 -9.18 5.58 21.44
N PHE A 33 -9.54 4.79 20.43
CA PHE A 33 -8.60 4.30 19.43
C PHE A 33 -7.92 5.45 18.68
N LEU A 34 -8.72 6.39 18.18
CA LEU A 34 -8.24 7.53 17.41
C LEU A 34 -7.27 8.41 18.21
N VAL A 35 -7.55 8.65 19.49
CA VAL A 35 -6.70 9.49 20.35
C VAL A 35 -5.40 8.79 20.70
N ASN A 36 -5.45 7.50 21.04
CA ASN A 36 -4.30 6.80 21.61
C ASN A 36 -3.40 6.20 20.54
N TYR A 37 -3.96 5.71 19.42
CA TYR A 37 -3.21 4.95 18.40
C TYR A 37 -3.02 5.66 17.07
N CYS A 38 -3.74 6.77 16.81
CA CYS A 38 -3.62 7.51 15.55
C CYS A 38 -3.04 8.92 15.74
N LEU A 39 -2.41 9.44 14.69
CA LEU A 39 -2.00 10.84 14.63
C LEU A 39 -3.23 11.76 14.53
N PRO A 40 -3.18 12.95 15.18
CA PRO A 40 -4.29 13.89 15.20
C PRO A 40 -4.52 14.58 13.86
N TYR A 41 -3.49 14.66 13.00
CA TYR A 41 -3.58 15.19 11.65
C TYR A 41 -3.98 14.10 10.65
N SER A 42 -4.70 14.48 9.60
CA SER A 42 -4.97 13.60 8.46
C SER A 42 -5.01 14.39 7.15
N LYS A 43 -4.38 13.83 6.12
CA LYS A 43 -4.44 14.32 4.74
C LYS A 43 -5.58 13.68 3.91
N TYR A 44 -6.29 12.71 4.49
CA TYR A 44 -7.34 11.94 3.85
C TYR A 44 -8.62 11.99 4.71
N LYS A 45 -9.71 12.55 4.18
CA LYS A 45 -10.96 12.78 4.93
C LYS A 45 -11.48 11.47 5.55
N GLY A 46 -11.56 11.44 6.88
CA GLY A 46 -12.06 10.29 7.65
C GLY A 46 -11.02 9.21 7.94
N TRP A 47 -9.93 9.15 7.18
CA TRP A 47 -8.83 8.22 7.40
C TRP A 47 -7.85 8.78 8.42
N ARG A 48 -7.09 7.89 9.05
CA ARG A 48 -6.18 8.24 10.15
C ARG A 48 -4.87 7.47 10.03
N MET A 49 -3.75 8.13 10.26
CA MET A 49 -2.45 7.46 10.25
C MET A 49 -2.16 6.88 11.63
N LEU A 50 -1.66 5.64 11.69
CA LEU A 50 -1.20 5.04 12.94
C LEU A 50 0.06 5.75 13.46
N LYS A 51 0.21 5.79 14.78
CA LYS A 51 1.45 6.27 15.43
C LYS A 51 2.57 5.24 15.30
N THR A 52 3.80 5.73 15.39
CA THR A 52 4.98 4.94 15.74
C THR A 52 5.20 4.96 17.26
N GLN A 53 6.01 4.04 17.75
CA GLN A 53 6.42 4.01 19.16
C GLN A 53 7.34 5.19 19.46
N PRO A 54 7.05 6.04 20.47
CA PRO A 54 7.80 7.28 20.71
C PRO A 54 9.30 7.10 20.94
N GLU A 55 9.71 5.97 21.52
CA GLU A 55 11.11 5.67 21.89
C GLU A 55 11.79 4.72 20.89
N SER A 56 11.15 4.39 19.77
CA SER A 56 11.71 3.46 18.80
C SER A 56 12.74 4.14 17.89
N GLU A 57 13.98 3.66 17.94
CA GLU A 57 15.04 4.06 17.00
C GLU A 57 14.80 3.58 15.55
N VAL A 58 13.88 2.62 15.35
CA VAL A 58 13.59 2.00 14.05
C VAL A 58 12.20 2.36 13.51
N ASP A 59 11.59 3.45 13.99
CA ASP A 59 10.23 3.86 13.59
C ASP A 59 9.17 2.73 13.69
N ALA A 60 9.24 1.91 14.72
CA ALA A 60 8.34 0.78 14.92
C ALA A 60 6.88 1.24 15.03
N CYS A 61 5.99 0.51 14.36
CA CYS A 61 4.54 0.65 14.49
C CYS A 61 4.12 0.50 15.96
N ILE A 62 3.11 1.27 16.39
CA ILE A 62 2.56 1.20 17.76
C ILE A 62 2.03 -0.18 18.16
N PHE A 63 1.74 -1.07 17.19
CA PHE A 63 1.28 -2.43 17.43
C PHE A 63 2.38 -3.51 17.35
N LEU A 64 3.65 -3.14 17.17
CA LEU A 64 4.74 -4.10 17.24
C LEU A 64 5.04 -4.46 18.71
N GLY A 65 4.77 -5.70 19.09
CA GLY A 65 5.06 -6.21 20.44
C GLY A 65 6.55 -6.46 20.66
N ALA A 66 6.95 -6.56 21.93
CA ALA A 66 8.33 -6.86 22.32
C ALA A 66 8.81 -8.25 21.86
N ASP A 67 7.89 -9.16 21.51
CA ASP A 67 8.19 -10.46 20.90
C ASP A 67 8.35 -10.38 19.37
N ASN A 68 8.43 -9.17 18.82
CA ASN A 68 8.57 -8.85 17.41
C ASN A 68 7.38 -9.33 16.55
N LYS A 69 6.17 -9.36 17.13
CA LYS A 69 4.93 -9.70 16.44
C LYS A 69 3.92 -8.57 16.49
N CYS A 70 3.09 -8.47 15.46
CA CYS A 70 1.99 -7.53 15.42
C CYS A 70 0.89 -7.96 16.40
N SER A 71 0.57 -7.12 17.37
CA SER A 71 -0.45 -7.40 18.40
C SER A 71 -1.88 -7.44 17.86
N ILE A 72 -2.12 -6.81 16.70
CA ILE A 72 -3.43 -6.77 16.02
C ILE A 72 -3.46 -7.63 14.75
N HIS A 73 -2.60 -8.66 14.66
CA HIS A 73 -2.37 -9.43 13.44
C HIS A 73 -3.64 -9.88 12.70
N THR A 74 -4.65 -10.33 13.45
CA THR A 74 -5.90 -10.87 12.91
C THR A 74 -6.85 -9.81 12.36
N VAL A 75 -6.65 -8.55 12.74
CA VAL A 75 -7.45 -7.39 12.31
C VAL A 75 -6.59 -6.30 11.70
N ARG A 76 -5.43 -6.68 11.14
CA ARG A 76 -4.53 -5.72 10.50
C ARG A 76 -5.27 -4.91 9.43
N PRO A 77 -4.94 -3.63 9.28
CA PRO A 77 -5.43 -2.83 8.16
C PRO A 77 -5.14 -3.51 6.83
N LEU A 78 -5.97 -3.26 5.83
CA LEU A 78 -5.88 -3.83 4.49
C LEU A 78 -4.50 -3.60 3.91
N GLN A 79 -3.97 -2.36 4.03
CA GLN A 79 -2.59 -2.00 3.66
C GLN A 79 -1.57 -2.99 4.27
N CYS A 80 -1.66 -3.32 5.55
CA CYS A 80 -0.73 -4.26 6.18
C CYS A 80 -1.01 -5.73 5.81
N SER A 81 -2.27 -6.08 5.55
CA SER A 81 -2.67 -7.47 5.27
C SER A 81 -2.43 -7.91 3.83
N THR A 82 -2.43 -6.97 2.88
CA THR A 82 -2.19 -7.23 1.46
C THR A 82 -0.73 -7.14 1.07
N TYR A 83 0.17 -6.72 1.97
CA TYR A 83 1.61 -6.76 1.70
C TYR A 83 2.06 -8.19 1.36
N PRO A 84 2.83 -8.41 0.28
CA PRO A 84 3.50 -7.41 -0.56
C PRO A 84 2.78 -7.03 -1.87
N TRP A 85 1.51 -7.36 -2.03
CA TRP A 85 0.71 -7.10 -3.24
C TRP A 85 0.20 -5.66 -3.33
N TRP A 86 1.07 -4.70 -3.05
CA TRP A 86 0.75 -3.29 -3.17
C TRP A 86 0.88 -2.82 -4.63
N PRO A 87 0.04 -1.88 -5.09
CA PRO A 87 0.14 -1.34 -6.45
C PRO A 87 1.50 -0.72 -6.77
N GLU A 88 2.21 -0.19 -5.76
CA GLU A 88 3.54 0.40 -5.95
C GLU A 88 4.66 -0.65 -6.11
N LEU A 89 4.39 -1.91 -5.77
CA LEU A 89 5.35 -3.01 -5.88
C LEU A 89 5.15 -3.87 -7.13
N THR A 90 4.38 -3.40 -8.12
CA THR A 90 4.15 -4.17 -9.36
C THR A 90 5.26 -4.05 -10.39
N ASP A 91 6.18 -3.09 -10.25
CA ASP A 91 7.34 -2.95 -11.13
C ASP A 91 8.47 -3.90 -10.70
N ASP A 92 9.11 -4.57 -11.67
CA ASP A 92 10.17 -5.56 -11.41
C ASP A 92 11.33 -5.00 -10.57
N LYS A 93 11.71 -3.72 -10.76
CA LYS A 93 12.79 -3.09 -10.00
C LYS A 93 12.39 -2.93 -8.54
N ASP A 94 11.19 -2.45 -8.28
CA ASP A 94 10.71 -2.18 -6.93
C ASP A 94 10.41 -3.49 -6.20
N TRP A 95 9.83 -4.47 -6.89
CA TRP A 95 9.67 -5.84 -6.39
C TRP A 95 11.02 -6.47 -6.00
N ALA A 96 12.03 -6.40 -6.88
CA ALA A 96 13.35 -6.97 -6.62
C ALA A 96 14.07 -6.25 -5.47
N TRP A 97 13.92 -4.93 -5.37
CA TRP A 97 14.49 -4.16 -4.27
C TRP A 97 13.85 -4.54 -2.93
N GLU A 98 12.51 -4.58 -2.87
CA GLU A 98 11.75 -4.91 -1.67
C GLU A 98 12.08 -6.33 -1.16
N LYS A 99 12.09 -7.29 -2.10
CA LYS A 99 12.48 -8.68 -1.86
C LYS A 99 13.89 -8.83 -1.29
N THR A 100 14.84 -8.01 -1.75
CA THR A 100 16.25 -8.10 -1.33
C THR A 100 16.49 -7.38 -0.01
N ASN A 101 15.85 -6.24 0.22
CA ASN A 101 16.22 -5.31 1.30
C ASN A 101 15.26 -5.32 2.48
N VAL A 102 13.98 -5.70 2.29
CA VAL A 102 12.95 -5.54 3.32
C VAL A 102 12.44 -6.88 3.83
N CYS A 103 11.96 -7.75 2.95
CA CYS A 103 11.23 -8.95 3.38
C CYS A 103 11.82 -10.25 2.82
N GLU A 104 12.40 -11.05 3.72
CA GLU A 104 12.88 -12.41 3.40
C GLU A 104 11.75 -13.38 3.00
N GLY A 105 10.49 -13.00 3.23
CA GLY A 105 9.31 -13.83 2.96
C GLY A 105 9.04 -14.06 1.47
N PHE A 106 9.59 -13.22 0.58
CA PHE A 106 9.38 -13.34 -0.87
C PHE A 106 9.97 -14.63 -1.45
N ASP A 107 11.11 -15.07 -0.92
CA ASP A 107 11.86 -16.26 -1.36
C ASP A 107 12.07 -17.27 -0.22
N HIS A 108 11.15 -17.32 0.73
CA HIS A 108 11.31 -18.22 1.87
C HIS A 108 11.43 -19.67 1.37
N PRO A 109 12.41 -20.48 1.83
CA PRO A 109 12.66 -21.82 1.30
C PRO A 109 11.49 -22.79 1.51
N GLU A 110 10.62 -22.50 2.48
CA GLU A 110 9.40 -23.26 2.77
C GLU A 110 8.15 -22.71 2.06
N ALA A 111 8.29 -21.67 1.22
CA ALA A 111 7.17 -21.12 0.47
C ALA A 111 6.69 -22.14 -0.58
N GLY A 112 5.38 -22.38 -0.60
CA GLY A 112 4.75 -23.14 -1.68
C GLY A 112 4.75 -22.36 -2.99
N PRO A 113 4.29 -22.99 -4.09
CA PRO A 113 4.07 -22.29 -5.35
C PRO A 113 3.17 -21.06 -5.16
N LEU A 114 3.45 -19.99 -5.90
CA LEU A 114 2.63 -18.80 -5.89
C LEU A 114 1.20 -19.12 -6.35
N ASP A 115 0.23 -18.87 -5.48
CA ASP A 115 -1.18 -18.84 -5.86
C ASP A 115 -1.48 -17.49 -6.54
N VAL A 116 -1.50 -17.52 -7.86
CA VAL A 116 -1.69 -16.34 -8.71
C VAL A 116 -3.08 -15.74 -8.53
N GLU A 117 -4.11 -16.55 -8.27
CA GLU A 117 -5.48 -16.04 -8.10
C GLU A 117 -5.61 -15.28 -6.78
N SER A 118 -5.08 -15.84 -5.71
CA SER A 118 -5.03 -15.19 -4.39
C SER A 118 -4.18 -13.92 -4.42
N ALA A 119 -3.02 -13.95 -5.07
CA ALA A 119 -2.16 -12.77 -5.24
C ALA A 119 -2.88 -11.65 -6.02
N ALA A 120 -3.54 -12.01 -7.13
CA ALA A 120 -4.32 -11.05 -7.92
C ALA A 120 -5.51 -10.47 -7.14
N GLN A 121 -6.13 -11.26 -6.25
CA GLN A 121 -7.19 -10.77 -5.37
C GLN A 121 -6.66 -9.76 -4.36
N GLN A 122 -5.55 -10.06 -3.70
CA GLN A 122 -4.91 -9.15 -2.73
C GLN A 122 -4.46 -7.85 -3.41
N LEU A 123 -3.94 -7.93 -4.63
CA LEU A 123 -3.60 -6.74 -5.42
C LEU A 123 -4.84 -5.89 -5.72
N ARG A 124 -5.95 -6.50 -6.17
CA ARG A 124 -7.20 -5.76 -6.41
C ARG A 124 -7.72 -5.05 -5.16
N GLU A 125 -7.66 -5.73 -4.01
CA GLU A 125 -8.07 -5.15 -2.72
C GLU A 125 -7.16 -3.99 -2.32
N ALA A 126 -5.85 -4.14 -2.48
CA ALA A 126 -4.88 -3.09 -2.20
C ALA A 126 -5.08 -1.87 -3.12
N THR A 127 -5.31 -2.08 -4.42
CA THR A 127 -5.61 -1.02 -5.39
C THR A 127 -6.89 -0.28 -5.00
N ALA A 128 -7.98 -0.99 -4.74
CA ALA A 128 -9.24 -0.37 -4.35
C ALA A 128 -9.09 0.47 -3.06
N MET A 129 -8.29 0.00 -2.10
CA MET A 129 -8.01 0.73 -0.87
C MET A 129 -7.22 2.02 -1.12
N GLN A 130 -6.21 1.95 -1.98
CA GLN A 130 -5.41 3.09 -2.36
C GLN A 130 -6.27 4.14 -3.09
N GLU A 131 -7.09 3.71 -4.06
CA GLU A 131 -8.02 4.60 -4.78
C GLU A 131 -9.01 5.27 -3.83
N ALA A 132 -9.59 4.53 -2.88
CA ALA A 132 -10.50 5.09 -1.89
C ALA A 132 -9.81 6.11 -0.97
N ARG A 133 -8.54 5.85 -0.60
CA ARG A 133 -7.72 6.78 0.17
C ARG A 133 -7.42 8.04 -0.63
N GLU A 134 -6.99 7.90 -1.89
CA GLU A 134 -6.70 9.01 -2.79
C GLU A 134 -7.93 9.87 -3.08
N ALA A 135 -9.09 9.26 -3.28
CA ALA A 135 -10.36 9.98 -3.43
C ALA A 135 -10.74 10.78 -2.17
N ALA A 136 -10.27 10.35 -0.99
CA ALA A 136 -10.43 11.09 0.25
C ALA A 136 -9.36 12.17 0.47
N SER A 137 -8.36 12.28 -0.41
CA SER A 137 -7.25 13.24 -0.27
C SER A 137 -7.76 14.68 -0.28
N THR A 138 -7.33 15.44 0.72
CA THR A 138 -7.55 16.90 0.78
C THR A 138 -6.47 17.66 0.01
N VAL A 139 -5.39 16.98 -0.36
CA VAL A 139 -4.32 17.49 -1.23
C VAL A 139 -4.72 17.21 -2.67
N LYS A 140 -4.72 18.26 -3.51
CA LYS A 140 -4.86 18.09 -4.97
C LYS A 140 -3.67 17.29 -5.48
N VAL A 141 -3.87 16.00 -5.74
CA VAL A 141 -2.91 15.19 -6.48
C VAL A 141 -3.05 15.60 -7.95
N THR A 142 -2.13 16.41 -8.46
CA THR A 142 -1.97 16.51 -9.91
C THR A 142 -1.48 15.15 -10.39
N PRO A 143 -2.17 14.49 -11.33
CA PRO A 143 -1.65 13.27 -11.92
C PRO A 143 -0.30 13.62 -12.52
N GLN A 144 0.75 12.97 -12.01
CA GLN A 144 2.03 12.98 -12.70
C GLN A 144 1.80 12.08 -13.91
N VAL A 145 1.36 12.70 -15.01
CA VAL A 145 1.18 12.02 -16.29
C VAL A 145 2.49 11.29 -16.54
N ALA A 146 2.43 9.96 -16.62
CA ALA A 146 3.53 9.14 -17.10
C ALA A 146 3.77 9.52 -18.57
N ALA A 147 4.48 10.64 -18.78
CA ALA A 147 4.98 11.06 -20.08
C ALA A 147 6.23 10.23 -20.40
N ALA A 148 6.03 8.93 -20.55
CA ALA A 148 7.03 8.00 -21.07
C ALA A 148 6.36 7.04 -22.05
N ALA A 149 5.75 7.62 -23.08
CA ALA A 149 5.51 6.91 -24.33
C ALA A 149 5.66 7.93 -25.45
N GLY A 150 6.91 8.24 -25.79
CA GLY A 150 7.21 8.85 -27.07
C GLY A 150 6.75 7.88 -28.15
N ALA A 151 5.57 8.13 -28.72
CA ALA A 151 5.23 7.53 -30.00
C ALA A 151 6.31 8.04 -31.00
N PRO A 152 7.15 7.16 -31.57
CA PRO A 152 8.15 7.63 -32.52
C PRO A 152 7.42 8.31 -33.68
N LEU A 153 7.92 9.49 -34.08
CA LEU A 153 7.40 10.28 -35.20
C LEU A 153 7.12 9.44 -36.47
N LEU A 154 7.78 8.29 -36.62
CA LEU A 154 7.51 7.29 -37.65
C LEU A 154 6.07 6.74 -37.64
N ILE A 155 5.44 6.49 -36.49
CA ILE A 155 4.09 5.91 -36.42
C ILE A 155 3.05 6.95 -36.88
N LEU A 156 3.22 8.21 -36.48
CA LEU A 156 2.38 9.31 -36.96
C LEU A 156 2.57 9.58 -38.46
N TRP A 157 3.80 9.42 -38.97
CA TRP A 157 4.09 9.55 -40.40
C TRP A 157 3.52 8.39 -41.23
N LEU A 158 3.64 7.15 -40.76
CA LEU A 158 3.04 5.96 -41.39
C LEU A 158 1.51 6.03 -41.42
N LEU A 159 0.87 6.48 -40.34
CA LEU A 159 -0.58 6.70 -40.31
C LEU A 159 -1.02 7.79 -41.28
N ALA A 160 -0.25 8.88 -41.42
CA ALA A 160 -0.53 9.93 -42.38
C ALA A 160 -0.42 9.45 -43.85
N GLN A 161 0.53 8.56 -44.15
CA GLN A 161 0.66 7.97 -45.50
C GLN A 161 -0.47 6.99 -45.85
N VAL A 162 -0.92 6.18 -44.88
CA VAL A 162 -2.05 5.26 -45.08
C VAL A 162 -3.36 6.02 -45.28
N LEU A 163 -3.57 7.14 -44.58
CA LEU A 163 -4.76 7.98 -44.76
C LEU A 163 -4.73 8.80 -46.06
N ALA A 164 -3.55 9.20 -46.54
CA ALA A 164 -3.40 9.90 -47.81
C ALA A 164 -3.55 9.00 -49.05
N GLY A 165 -3.35 7.68 -48.91
CA GLY A 165 -3.48 6.69 -49.99
C GLY A 165 -4.89 6.14 -50.23
N ALA A 166 -5.90 6.56 -49.46
CA ALA A 166 -7.27 6.06 -49.57
C ALA A 166 -8.19 6.92 -50.47
N GLN A 167 -7.65 7.93 -51.16
CA GLN A 167 -8.36 8.72 -52.18
C GLN A 167 -7.44 8.95 -53.39
N GLY A 168 -7.43 8.01 -54.33
CA GLY A 168 -6.73 8.15 -55.62
C GLY A 168 -6.24 6.84 -56.18
#